data_AF-A0A4U7AWC9-F1
#
_entry.id   AF-A0A4U7AWC9-F1
#
_cell.length_a   1.000
_cell.length_b   1.000
_cell.length_c   1.000
_cell.angle_alpha   90.00
_cell.angle_beta   90.00
_cell.angle_gamma   90.00
#
_symmetry.space_group_name_H-M   'P 1'
#
loop_
_entity.id
_entity.type
_entity.pdbx_description
1 polymer ?
#
loop_
_entity_poly.entity_id
_entity_poly.type
_entity_poly.pdbx_seq_one_letter_code
_entity_poly.pdbx_strand_id
1 'polypeptide(L)'
;MLPTQLPLRLVAATRLTTSTTFVARSLLTRRVLVPSFTRLYATPAKPKKGSIGETAKRGRTTKTTSTTGAKPKTTTRKATTKTKAPAKAKQPSKTATLKAAAKQRAVERAAKSKAKKAEQAAKKREREKQKRAKAKAQTTSSGLTVKELKAQALAPPKVASSSAWIVFYAGRVRNNPSAVRGAGGVTQVVKDVKREYDNLSSSEKESYERRAKEEKADSEREYKRWVEGHGAEDIRKANVARAQLRRLKIRGAKQYKPIQDERALKKPISAYLRFNKERFQSGQHRGSVPEQAKESGRVWKELGDHEKKDYYEAYEKDLAAYNREYEALYGHPAPKKAATTPKAKTTT
;
A
#
# COMPACT_ATOMS: atom_id res chain seq x y z
N MET A 1 55.66 -21.96 41.94
CA MET A 1 56.24 -21.33 43.15
C MET A 1 57.04 -20.12 42.72
N LEU A 2 56.41 -18.94 42.67
CA LEU A 2 57.03 -17.63 42.50
C LEU A 2 56.21 -16.65 43.35
N PRO A 3 56.81 -15.92 44.30
CA PRO A 3 56.07 -15.13 45.27
C PRO A 3 55.76 -13.71 44.79
N THR A 4 54.63 -13.24 45.30
CA THR A 4 54.09 -11.88 45.45
C THR A 4 55.11 -10.76 45.68
N GLN A 5 54.84 -9.55 45.18
CA GLN A 5 54.51 -8.37 46.00
C GLN A 5 54.12 -7.16 45.11
N LEU A 6 53.01 -6.50 45.48
CA LEU A 6 52.56 -5.18 45.01
C LEU A 6 53.36 -4.07 45.70
N PRO A 7 53.31 -2.83 45.15
CA PRO A 7 52.89 -1.74 46.03
C PRO A 7 51.84 -0.78 45.42
N LEU A 8 50.80 -0.56 46.23
CA LEU A 8 49.91 0.60 46.26
C LEU A 8 50.69 1.92 46.38
N ARG A 9 50.21 3.00 45.74
CA ARG A 9 50.16 4.42 46.18
C ARG A 9 49.62 5.25 44.99
N LEU A 10 48.83 6.31 45.11
CA LEU A 10 47.98 6.90 46.14
C LEU A 10 47.12 7.93 45.37
N VAL A 11 45.83 8.03 45.70
CA VAL A 11 44.88 8.97 45.11
C VAL A 11 45.21 10.38 45.60
N ALA A 12 45.39 11.33 44.69
CA ALA A 12 45.43 12.77 45.01
C ALA A 12 44.09 13.41 44.62
N ALA A 13 43.25 13.64 45.62
CA ALA A 13 42.06 14.46 45.54
C ALA A 13 42.43 15.91 45.85
N THR A 14 42.27 16.82 44.89
CA THR A 14 42.28 18.27 45.15
C THR A 14 40.85 18.78 45.15
N ARG A 15 40.37 19.08 46.36
CA ARG A 15 39.19 19.89 46.62
C ARG A 15 39.52 21.35 46.32
N LEU A 16 38.68 22.03 45.56
CA LEU A 16 38.59 23.48 45.55
C LEU A 16 37.14 23.87 45.85
N THR A 17 37.02 24.66 46.89
CA THR A 17 35.81 25.15 47.54
C THR A 17 35.34 26.46 46.92
N THR A 18 34.03 26.68 47.03
CA THR A 18 33.32 27.97 47.18
C THR A 18 33.40 29.01 46.05
N SER A 19 32.26 29.28 45.42
CA SER A 19 31.47 30.48 45.78
C SER A 19 30.12 30.49 45.04
N THR A 20 29.05 30.52 45.83
CA THR A 20 27.69 30.77 45.42
C THR A 20 27.48 32.26 45.11
N THR A 21 27.17 32.59 43.86
CA THR A 21 26.47 33.83 43.53
C THR A 21 25.19 33.50 42.79
N PHE A 22 24.08 33.52 43.54
CA PHE A 22 22.73 33.56 43.02
C PHE A 22 22.55 34.88 42.24
N VAL A 23 22.53 34.80 40.91
CA VAL A 23 22.02 35.89 40.09
C VAL A 23 20.58 35.54 39.73
N ALA A 24 19.66 36.08 40.54
CA ALA A 24 18.23 36.08 40.24
C ALA A 24 17.98 36.97 39.00
N ARG A 25 17.92 36.35 37.81
CA ARG A 25 17.38 37.01 36.62
C ARG A 25 15.86 36.84 36.59
N SER A 26 15.22 37.90 37.07
CA SER A 26 13.87 38.37 36.76
C SER A 26 13.22 37.70 35.53
N LEU A 27 12.10 37.04 35.79
CA LEU A 27 11.13 36.59 34.79
C LEU A 27 10.42 37.81 34.20
N LEU A 28 11.03 38.43 33.19
CA LEU A 28 10.30 39.32 32.30
C LEU A 28 9.38 38.48 31.42
N THR A 29 8.11 38.49 31.82
CA THR A 29 6.95 37.99 31.10
C THR A 29 6.86 38.64 29.71
N ARG A 30 7.52 38.06 28.71
CA ARG A 30 7.15 38.30 27.31
C ARG A 30 5.76 37.68 27.09
N ARG A 31 4.72 38.50 27.22
CA ARG A 31 3.41 38.25 26.62
C ARG A 31 3.61 38.10 25.11
N VAL A 32 3.79 36.87 24.66
CA VAL A 32 3.56 36.51 23.25
C VAL A 32 2.05 36.44 23.11
N LEU A 33 1.47 37.48 22.50
CA LEU A 33 0.10 37.46 22.01
C LEU A 33 0.04 36.41 20.90
N VAL A 34 -0.30 35.18 21.25
CA VAL A 34 -0.67 34.16 20.26
C VAL A 34 -2.01 34.61 19.69
N PRO A 35 -2.13 34.92 18.38
CA PRO A 35 -3.43 35.18 17.80
C PRO A 35 -4.22 33.87 17.85
N SER A 36 -5.19 33.81 18.76
CA SER A 36 -6.25 32.82 18.77
C SER A 36 -7.07 33.00 17.50
N PHE A 37 -6.62 32.40 16.39
CA PHE A 37 -7.49 32.17 15.24
C PHE A 37 -8.52 31.13 15.67
N THR A 38 -9.63 31.60 16.23
CA THR A 38 -10.87 30.84 16.32
C THR A 38 -11.35 30.58 14.90
N ARG A 39 -10.84 29.50 14.30
CA ARG A 39 -11.53 28.86 13.18
C ARG A 39 -12.83 28.32 13.74
N LEU A 40 -13.88 29.14 13.67
CA LEU A 40 -15.26 28.68 13.60
C LEU A 40 -15.34 27.75 12.38
N TYR A 41 -15.08 26.46 12.59
CA TYR A 41 -15.59 25.46 11.68
C TYR A 41 -17.10 25.48 11.83
N ALA A 42 -17.76 26.26 10.97
CA ALA A 42 -19.13 25.98 10.59
C ALA A 42 -19.14 24.53 10.10
N THR A 43 -19.54 23.62 10.99
CA THR A 43 -19.86 22.24 10.62
C THR A 43 -20.96 22.32 9.56
N PRO A 44 -20.75 21.85 8.32
CA PRO A 44 -21.88 21.65 7.44
C PRO A 44 -22.75 20.59 8.11
N ALA A 45 -23.94 21.03 8.54
CA ALA A 45 -24.96 20.18 9.11
C ALA A 45 -25.13 18.94 8.23
N LYS A 46 -25.06 17.76 8.86
CA LYS A 46 -25.45 16.48 8.24
C LYS A 46 -26.78 16.69 7.52
N PRO A 47 -26.89 16.45 6.21
CA PRO A 47 -28.19 16.46 5.56
C PRO A 47 -29.05 15.38 6.22
N LYS A 48 -30.21 15.81 6.73
CA LYS A 48 -31.27 14.92 7.21
C LYS A 48 -31.54 13.88 6.12
N LYS A 49 -31.51 12.60 6.49
CA LYS A 49 -32.06 11.52 5.67
C LYS A 49 -33.51 11.89 5.33
N GLY A 50 -33.84 12.10 4.06
CA GLY A 50 -35.25 12.07 3.64
C GLY A 50 -35.74 13.08 2.61
N SER A 51 -34.91 13.85 1.90
CA SER A 51 -35.43 14.70 0.81
C SER A 51 -34.53 14.65 -0.42
N ILE A 52 -34.85 13.76 -1.35
CA ILE A 52 -34.71 13.90 -2.82
C ILE A 52 -35.48 12.73 -3.45
N GLY A 53 -36.52 13.06 -4.21
CA GLY A 53 -36.91 12.35 -5.42
C GLY A 53 -37.41 10.92 -5.27
N GLU A 54 -38.66 10.79 -4.81
CA GLU A 54 -39.47 9.59 -4.92
C GLU A 54 -39.69 9.22 -6.41
N THR A 55 -38.90 8.26 -6.91
CA THR A 55 -39.26 7.53 -8.13
C THR A 55 -39.21 6.03 -7.86
N ALA A 56 -40.41 5.50 -7.61
CA ALA A 56 -40.89 4.16 -7.92
C ALA A 56 -39.88 2.99 -7.78
N LYS A 57 -40.00 2.24 -6.67
CA LYS A 57 -39.90 0.77 -6.70
C LYS A 57 -40.50 0.09 -5.48
N ARG A 58 -41.76 -0.34 -5.69
CA ARG A 58 -42.35 -1.65 -5.37
C ARG A 58 -41.94 -2.29 -4.04
N GLY A 59 -42.93 -2.33 -3.15
CA GLY A 59 -42.86 -2.99 -1.85
C GLY A 59 -42.51 -4.47 -1.88
N ARG A 60 -41.94 -4.89 -0.75
CA ARG A 60 -41.99 -6.26 -0.26
C ARG A 60 -42.17 -6.21 1.24
N THR A 61 -43.30 -6.75 1.67
CA THR A 61 -43.81 -6.84 3.02
C THR A 61 -42.95 -7.75 3.90
N THR A 62 -42.71 -7.23 5.11
CA THR A 62 -42.70 -7.84 6.45
C THR A 62 -42.65 -9.36 6.59
N LYS A 63 -41.81 -9.87 7.53
CA LYS A 63 -42.22 -10.32 8.89
C LYS A 63 -41.06 -11.04 9.61
N THR A 64 -40.89 -10.71 10.91
CA THR A 64 -40.44 -11.51 12.10
C THR A 64 -39.74 -10.55 13.07
N THR A 65 -40.00 -10.47 14.38
CA THR A 65 -40.67 -11.37 15.32
C THR A 65 -40.93 -10.57 16.60
N SER A 66 -42.13 -10.64 17.16
CA SER A 66 -42.45 -10.24 18.52
C SER A 66 -42.80 -11.48 19.35
N THR A 67 -42.27 -11.53 20.57
CA THR A 67 -42.45 -12.57 21.58
C THR A 67 -43.32 -12.06 22.71
N THR A 68 -44.40 -12.80 23.01
CA THR A 68 -45.20 -12.90 24.26
C THR A 68 -46.56 -13.49 23.81
N GLY A 69 -47.23 -14.46 24.42
CA GLY A 69 -47.13 -15.17 25.69
C GLY A 69 -48.53 -15.77 25.94
N ALA A 70 -48.57 -16.97 26.52
CA ALA A 70 -49.70 -17.63 27.21
C ALA A 70 -50.94 -18.17 26.42
N LYS A 71 -51.12 -19.49 26.61
CA LYS A 71 -52.24 -20.47 26.41
C LYS A 71 -53.59 -20.07 27.07
N PRO A 72 -54.65 -20.94 27.10
CA PRO A 72 -55.01 -22.17 26.35
C PRO A 72 -56.46 -22.06 25.75
N LYS A 73 -57.10 -23.02 25.05
CA LYS A 73 -57.68 -24.29 25.57
C LYS A 73 -58.57 -24.92 24.48
N THR A 74 -58.71 -26.27 24.50
CA THR A 74 -59.88 -27.11 24.09
C THR A 74 -60.28 -27.09 22.58
N THR A 75 -60.61 -28.17 21.85
CA THR A 75 -60.92 -29.59 22.15
C THR A 75 -61.09 -30.36 20.81
N THR A 76 -60.69 -31.63 20.80
CA THR A 76 -61.24 -32.81 20.06
C THR A 76 -61.49 -32.82 18.54
N ARG A 77 -60.90 -33.86 17.89
CA ARG A 77 -61.46 -34.88 16.94
C ARG A 77 -62.39 -34.37 15.81
N LYS A 78 -62.32 -34.81 14.55
CA LYS A 78 -62.11 -36.17 14.03
C LYS A 78 -61.94 -36.06 12.50
N ALA A 79 -61.16 -36.95 11.92
CA ALA A 79 -61.09 -37.15 10.47
C ALA A 79 -62.40 -37.74 9.91
N THR A 80 -62.84 -37.23 8.76
CA THR A 80 -63.64 -37.98 7.79
C THR A 80 -63.24 -37.58 6.38
N THR A 81 -62.73 -38.57 5.67
CA THR A 81 -62.46 -38.63 4.24
C THR A 81 -63.74 -38.43 3.42
N LYS A 82 -63.74 -37.50 2.46
CA LYS A 82 -64.53 -37.62 1.22
C LYS A 82 -63.76 -37.08 0.03
N THR A 83 -63.45 -38.02 -0.86
CA THR A 83 -63.01 -37.93 -2.24
C THR A 83 -63.99 -37.09 -3.08
N LYS A 84 -63.51 -36.12 -3.87
CA LYS A 84 -64.21 -35.58 -5.04
C LYS A 84 -63.24 -35.01 -6.08
N ALA A 85 -63.21 -35.70 -7.22
CA ALA A 85 -62.94 -35.33 -8.62
C ALA A 85 -62.04 -34.12 -9.01
N PRO A 86 -61.30 -34.22 -10.14
CA PRO A 86 -60.23 -33.30 -10.51
C PRO A 86 -60.77 -32.01 -11.15
N ALA A 87 -60.38 -30.85 -10.60
CA ALA A 87 -60.68 -29.55 -11.17
C ALA A 87 -59.50 -29.03 -12.01
N LYS A 88 -59.74 -28.96 -13.33
CA LYS A 88 -59.11 -28.17 -14.39
C LYS A 88 -57.88 -27.32 -14.02
N ALA A 89 -56.80 -27.57 -14.75
CA ALA A 89 -55.59 -26.76 -14.80
C ALA A 89 -55.89 -25.28 -15.08
N LYS A 90 -55.64 -24.42 -14.08
CA LYS A 90 -55.62 -22.96 -14.25
C LYS A 90 -54.26 -22.54 -14.81
N GLN A 91 -54.29 -21.91 -15.98
CA GLN A 91 -53.13 -21.26 -16.62
C GLN A 91 -52.49 -20.23 -15.66
N PRO A 92 -51.14 -20.14 -15.59
CA PRO A 92 -50.46 -19.23 -14.67
C PRO A 92 -50.71 -17.77 -15.05
N SER A 93 -51.00 -16.92 -14.04
CA SER A 93 -51.28 -15.50 -14.25
C SER A 93 -50.10 -14.77 -14.92
N LYS A 94 -50.40 -13.79 -15.78
CA LYS A 94 -49.40 -12.96 -16.52
C LYS A 94 -48.33 -12.33 -15.60
N THR A 95 -48.62 -12.17 -14.30
CA THR A 95 -47.70 -11.64 -13.28
C THR A 95 -46.66 -12.67 -12.80
N ALA A 96 -46.98 -13.97 -12.85
CA ALA A 96 -46.07 -15.06 -12.48
C ALA A 96 -45.03 -15.33 -13.58
N THR A 97 -45.44 -15.28 -14.85
CA THR A 97 -44.54 -15.43 -16.02
C THR A 97 -43.54 -14.28 -16.14
N LEU A 98 -43.95 -13.04 -15.84
CA LEU A 98 -43.03 -11.87 -15.82
C LEU A 98 -41.98 -11.94 -14.69
N LYS A 99 -42.34 -12.45 -13.50
CA LYS A 99 -41.39 -12.65 -12.39
C LYS A 99 -40.40 -13.79 -12.66
N ALA A 100 -40.83 -14.85 -13.33
CA ALA A 100 -39.95 -15.95 -13.75
C ALA A 100 -38.93 -15.48 -14.81
N ALA A 101 -39.38 -14.73 -15.82
CA ALA A 101 -38.51 -14.15 -16.85
C ALA A 101 -37.47 -13.16 -16.26
N ALA A 102 -37.85 -12.36 -15.25
CA ALA A 102 -36.93 -11.45 -14.56
C ALA A 102 -35.84 -12.20 -13.77
N LYS A 103 -36.18 -13.33 -13.11
CA LYS A 103 -35.19 -14.18 -12.43
C LYS A 103 -34.24 -14.86 -13.41
N GLN A 104 -34.73 -15.35 -14.54
CA GLN A 104 -33.89 -15.96 -15.58
C GLN A 104 -32.90 -14.94 -16.18
N ARG A 105 -33.37 -13.72 -16.51
CA ARG A 105 -32.47 -12.64 -16.97
C ARG A 105 -31.42 -12.24 -15.94
N ALA A 106 -31.74 -12.31 -14.64
CA ALA A 106 -30.76 -12.04 -13.57
C ALA A 106 -29.69 -13.14 -13.46
N VAL A 107 -30.09 -14.41 -13.59
CA VAL A 107 -29.16 -15.55 -13.61
C VAL A 107 -28.25 -15.51 -14.84
N GLU A 108 -28.81 -15.16 -16.01
CA GLU A 108 -28.04 -15.06 -17.26
C GLU A 108 -27.05 -13.88 -17.23
N ARG A 109 -27.44 -12.72 -16.67
CA ARG A 109 -26.52 -11.59 -16.43
C ARG A 109 -25.43 -11.96 -15.42
N ALA A 110 -25.76 -12.72 -14.37
CA ALA A 110 -24.78 -13.23 -13.42
C ALA A 110 -23.80 -14.22 -14.09
N ALA A 111 -24.29 -15.11 -14.96
CA ALA A 111 -23.46 -16.03 -15.73
C ALA A 111 -22.54 -15.29 -16.71
N LYS A 112 -23.06 -14.33 -17.48
CA LYS A 112 -22.29 -13.48 -18.41
C LYS A 112 -21.21 -12.67 -17.68
N SER A 113 -21.51 -12.12 -16.50
CA SER A 113 -20.50 -11.40 -15.70
C SER A 113 -19.41 -12.31 -15.13
N LYS A 114 -19.76 -13.53 -14.69
CA LYS A 114 -18.79 -14.55 -14.26
C LYS A 114 -17.91 -15.01 -15.42
N ALA A 115 -18.49 -15.27 -16.60
CA ALA A 115 -17.75 -15.64 -17.81
C ALA A 115 -16.77 -14.54 -18.24
N LYS A 116 -17.22 -13.28 -18.28
CA LYS A 116 -16.35 -12.13 -18.59
C LYS A 116 -15.21 -11.99 -17.58
N LYS A 117 -15.46 -12.24 -16.29
CA LYS A 117 -14.42 -12.23 -15.24
C LYS A 117 -13.43 -13.38 -15.40
N ALA A 118 -13.90 -14.57 -15.78
CA ALA A 118 -13.04 -15.73 -16.04
C ALA A 118 -12.15 -15.51 -17.27
N GLU A 119 -12.71 -14.97 -18.36
CA GLU A 119 -11.96 -14.63 -19.57
C GLU A 119 -10.89 -13.55 -19.31
N GLN A 120 -11.24 -12.50 -18.55
CA GLN A 120 -10.28 -11.49 -18.12
C GLN A 120 -9.17 -12.08 -17.25
N ALA A 121 -9.49 -13.03 -16.37
CA ALA A 121 -8.51 -13.73 -15.56
C ALA A 121 -7.58 -14.61 -16.41
N ALA A 122 -8.11 -15.30 -17.43
CA ALA A 122 -7.34 -16.11 -18.37
C ALA A 122 -6.38 -15.23 -19.20
N LYS A 123 -6.88 -14.15 -19.81
CA LYS A 123 -6.06 -13.16 -20.54
C LYS A 123 -4.97 -12.56 -19.65
N LYS A 124 -5.26 -12.30 -18.36
CA LYS A 124 -4.26 -11.82 -17.40
C LYS A 124 -3.17 -12.87 -17.12
N ARG A 125 -3.54 -14.15 -16.94
CA ARG A 125 -2.59 -15.25 -16.72
C ARG A 125 -1.68 -15.46 -17.93
N GLU A 126 -2.23 -15.40 -19.13
CA GLU A 126 -1.45 -15.54 -20.37
C GLU A 126 -0.45 -14.39 -20.55
N ARG A 127 -0.91 -13.13 -20.39
CA ARG A 127 -0.02 -11.96 -20.39
C ARG A 127 1.08 -12.06 -19.33
N GLU A 128 0.76 -12.62 -18.17
CA GLU A 128 1.75 -12.86 -17.12
C GLU A 128 2.77 -13.93 -17.52
N LYS A 129 2.33 -15.04 -18.14
CA LYS A 129 3.22 -16.09 -18.65
C LYS A 129 4.16 -15.53 -19.72
N GLN A 130 3.65 -14.76 -20.67
CA GLN A 130 4.45 -14.08 -21.69
C GLN A 130 5.47 -13.11 -21.08
N LYS A 131 5.07 -12.31 -20.07
CA LYS A 131 6.00 -11.41 -19.35
C LYS A 131 7.10 -12.17 -18.62
N ARG A 132 6.79 -13.32 -18.01
CA ARG A 132 7.78 -14.19 -17.35
C ARG A 132 8.73 -14.83 -18.37
N ALA A 133 8.22 -15.30 -19.51
CA ALA A 133 9.05 -15.84 -20.59
C ALA A 133 10.02 -14.78 -21.13
N LYS A 134 9.54 -13.57 -21.42
CA LYS A 134 10.39 -12.43 -21.81
C LYS A 134 11.39 -12.04 -20.72
N ALA A 135 11.04 -12.20 -19.45
CA ALA A 135 11.97 -11.98 -18.34
C ALA A 135 13.11 -12.99 -18.34
N LYS A 136 12.78 -14.28 -18.45
CA LYS A 136 13.75 -15.36 -18.52
C LYS A 136 14.63 -15.28 -19.77
N ALA A 137 14.05 -14.94 -20.92
CA ALA A 137 14.78 -14.70 -22.16
C ALA A 137 15.76 -13.53 -22.03
N GLN A 138 15.35 -12.43 -21.38
CA GLN A 138 16.24 -11.30 -21.18
C GLN A 138 17.36 -11.57 -20.16
N THR A 139 17.10 -12.40 -19.15
CA THR A 139 18.14 -12.79 -18.18
C THR A 139 19.13 -13.78 -18.76
N THR A 140 18.66 -14.69 -19.63
CA THR A 140 19.56 -15.60 -20.38
C THR A 140 20.39 -14.84 -21.40
N SER A 141 19.82 -13.84 -22.10
CA SER A 141 20.59 -12.97 -23.01
C SER A 141 21.58 -12.06 -22.29
N SER A 142 21.34 -11.71 -21.02
CA SER A 142 22.32 -10.96 -20.21
C SER A 142 23.39 -11.84 -19.58
N GLY A 143 23.38 -13.16 -19.81
CA GLY A 143 24.34 -14.13 -19.24
C GLY A 143 24.19 -14.37 -17.73
N LEU A 144 23.55 -13.46 -16.99
CA LEU A 144 23.49 -13.49 -15.53
C LEU A 144 22.54 -14.56 -14.98
N THR A 145 23.05 -15.43 -14.13
CA THR A 145 22.24 -16.45 -13.45
C THR A 145 21.44 -15.86 -12.29
N VAL A 146 20.38 -16.55 -11.84
CA VAL A 146 19.60 -16.14 -10.65
C VAL A 146 20.48 -16.06 -9.40
N LYS A 147 21.57 -16.84 -9.32
CA LYS A 147 22.51 -16.81 -8.20
C LYS A 147 23.32 -15.51 -8.20
N GLU A 148 23.87 -15.12 -9.35
CA GLU A 148 24.58 -13.84 -9.50
C GLU A 148 23.68 -12.64 -9.24
N LEU A 149 22.44 -12.66 -9.73
CA LEU A 149 21.47 -11.60 -9.46
C LEU A 149 21.16 -11.46 -7.96
N LYS A 150 21.19 -12.56 -7.19
CA LYS A 150 21.04 -12.52 -5.74
C LYS A 150 22.29 -11.97 -5.04
N ALA A 151 23.48 -12.34 -5.53
CA ALA A 151 24.74 -11.80 -5.01
C ALA A 151 24.82 -10.28 -5.24
N GLN A 152 24.45 -9.82 -6.44
CA GLN A 152 24.41 -8.39 -6.77
C GLN A 152 23.30 -7.62 -6.05
N ALA A 153 22.21 -8.28 -5.63
CA ALA A 153 21.06 -7.58 -5.07
C ALA A 153 21.33 -6.87 -3.74
N LEU A 154 22.45 -7.15 -3.03
CA LEU A 154 22.77 -6.71 -1.67
C LEU A 154 21.65 -7.04 -0.65
N ALA A 155 21.95 -6.97 0.64
CA ALA A 155 20.97 -7.26 1.69
C ALA A 155 20.90 -6.09 2.67
N PRO A 156 19.98 -5.11 2.46
CA PRO A 156 19.86 -4.00 3.39
C PRO A 156 19.38 -4.46 4.77
N PRO A 157 19.79 -3.78 5.86
CA PRO A 157 19.23 -3.97 7.18
C PRO A 157 17.71 -3.84 7.17
N LYS A 158 17.04 -4.63 8.02
CA LYS A 158 15.58 -4.61 8.12
C LYS A 158 15.14 -3.43 8.96
N VAL A 159 14.45 -2.48 8.35
CA VAL A 159 13.82 -1.36 9.08
C VAL A 159 12.68 -1.89 9.96
N ALA A 160 12.68 -1.49 11.22
CA ALA A 160 11.68 -1.86 12.21
C ALA A 160 10.32 -1.20 11.92
N SER A 161 9.26 -1.75 12.50
CA SER A 161 7.90 -1.21 12.33
C SER A 161 7.61 -0.14 13.39
N SER A 162 6.95 0.95 13.00
CA SER A 162 6.44 1.96 13.96
C SER A 162 5.22 1.49 14.76
N SER A 163 4.75 0.25 14.57
CA SER A 163 3.54 -0.25 15.20
C SER A 163 3.84 -0.88 16.55
N ALA A 164 3.28 -0.30 17.62
CA ALA A 164 3.34 -0.83 18.98
C ALA A 164 2.88 -2.29 19.06
N TRP A 165 1.79 -2.63 18.36
CA TRP A 165 1.29 -3.99 18.24
C TRP A 165 2.35 -4.97 17.68
N ILE A 166 3.11 -4.56 16.67
CA ILE A 166 4.13 -5.43 16.06
C ILE A 166 5.29 -5.66 17.02
N VAL A 167 5.72 -4.64 17.76
CA VAL A 167 6.75 -4.77 18.80
C VAL A 167 6.27 -5.70 19.92
N PHE A 168 5.04 -5.52 20.39
CA PHE A 168 4.42 -6.37 21.39
C PHE A 168 4.31 -7.83 20.92
N TYR A 169 3.74 -8.05 19.73
CA TYR A 169 3.60 -9.38 19.15
C TYR A 169 4.95 -10.06 18.91
N ALA A 170 5.95 -9.33 18.42
CA ALA A 170 7.29 -9.86 18.20
C ALA A 170 7.95 -10.30 19.51
N GLY A 171 7.80 -9.54 20.60
CA GLY A 171 8.24 -9.93 21.93
C GLY A 171 7.53 -11.21 22.42
N ARG A 172 6.20 -11.29 22.25
CA ARG A 172 5.41 -12.45 22.68
C ARG A 172 5.75 -13.73 21.92
N VAL A 173 6.01 -13.62 20.61
CA VAL A 173 6.46 -14.74 19.77
C VAL A 173 7.90 -15.15 20.10
N ARG A 174 8.78 -14.20 20.40
CA ARG A 174 10.17 -14.48 20.81
C ARG A 174 10.21 -15.25 22.13
N ASN A 175 9.33 -14.91 23.07
CA ASN A 175 9.23 -15.58 24.37
C ASN A 175 8.53 -16.94 24.27
N ASN A 176 7.66 -17.15 23.28
CA ASN A 176 6.92 -18.41 23.07
C ASN A 176 7.03 -18.91 21.62
N PRO A 177 8.22 -19.30 21.16
CA PRO A 177 8.42 -19.70 19.76
C PRO A 177 7.69 -21.01 19.42
N SER A 178 7.48 -21.90 20.40
CA SER A 178 6.74 -23.15 20.26
C SER A 178 5.24 -22.96 20.04
N ALA A 179 4.65 -21.88 20.58
CA ALA A 179 3.21 -21.58 20.43
C ALA A 179 2.82 -21.40 18.96
N VAL A 180 3.73 -20.85 18.14
CA VAL A 180 3.49 -20.61 16.70
C VAL A 180 3.50 -21.91 15.89
N ARG A 181 4.19 -22.96 16.36
CA ARG A 181 4.29 -24.27 15.70
C ARG A 181 3.21 -25.26 16.16
N GLY A 182 2.38 -24.90 17.14
CA GLY A 182 1.33 -25.76 17.69
C GLY A 182 0.13 -25.97 16.76
N ALA A 183 -0.79 -26.85 17.19
CA ALA A 183 -1.94 -27.34 16.42
C ALA A 183 -2.93 -26.23 15.96
N GLY A 184 -2.95 -25.06 16.60
CA GLY A 184 -3.78 -23.91 16.20
C GLY A 184 -3.16 -23.02 15.11
N GLY A 185 -1.88 -23.21 14.78
CA GLY A 185 -1.12 -22.41 13.83
C GLY A 185 -0.97 -20.92 14.21
N VAL A 186 -0.27 -20.17 13.37
CA VAL A 186 0.02 -18.73 13.55
C VAL A 186 -1.25 -17.90 13.82
N THR A 187 -2.37 -18.27 13.21
CA THR A 187 -3.61 -17.50 13.27
C THR A 187 -4.23 -17.48 14.67
N GLN A 188 -4.20 -18.58 15.41
CA GLN A 188 -4.74 -18.60 16.77
C GLN A 188 -3.85 -17.81 17.72
N VAL A 189 -2.53 -18.00 17.62
CA VAL A 189 -1.56 -17.21 18.40
C VAL A 189 -1.75 -15.71 18.17
N VAL A 190 -1.91 -15.26 16.93
CA VAL A 190 -2.17 -13.84 16.64
C VAL A 190 -3.46 -13.36 17.30
N LYS A 191 -4.54 -14.15 17.27
CA LYS A 191 -5.80 -13.78 17.94
C LYS A 191 -5.64 -13.70 19.45
N ASP A 192 -4.92 -14.63 20.05
CA ASP A 192 -4.74 -14.72 21.49
C ASP A 192 -3.89 -13.54 21.99
N VAL A 193 -2.75 -13.30 21.35
CA VAL A 193 -1.89 -12.15 21.64
C VAL A 193 -2.60 -10.83 21.35
N LYS A 194 -3.50 -10.80 20.36
CA LYS A 194 -4.30 -9.60 20.08
C LYS A 194 -5.29 -9.31 21.22
N ARG A 195 -5.95 -10.33 21.78
CA ARG A 195 -6.79 -10.18 22.97
C ARG A 195 -5.99 -9.67 24.17
N GLU A 196 -4.78 -10.21 24.38
CA GLU A 196 -3.86 -9.71 25.42
C GLU A 196 -3.52 -8.22 25.18
N TYR A 197 -3.21 -7.83 23.94
CA TYR A 197 -2.90 -6.44 23.61
C TYR A 197 -4.07 -5.49 23.79
N ASP A 198 -5.29 -5.93 23.45
CA ASP A 198 -6.49 -5.09 23.62
C ASP A 198 -6.77 -4.82 25.10
N ASN A 199 -6.46 -5.78 25.97
CA ASN A 199 -6.59 -5.67 27.42
C ASN A 199 -5.46 -4.88 28.11
N LEU A 200 -4.38 -4.52 27.42
CA LEU A 200 -3.32 -3.67 27.98
C LEU A 200 -3.87 -2.29 28.35
N SER A 201 -3.33 -1.73 29.44
CA SER A 201 -3.63 -0.37 29.87
C SER A 201 -3.13 0.66 28.84
N SER A 202 -3.67 1.89 28.88
CA SER A 202 -3.25 2.98 27.99
C SER A 202 -1.76 3.31 28.15
N SER A 203 -1.26 3.35 29.38
CA SER A 203 0.14 3.64 29.69
C SER A 203 1.10 2.58 29.14
N GLU A 204 0.72 1.30 29.18
CA GLU A 204 1.51 0.23 28.58
C GLU A 204 1.53 0.34 27.06
N LYS A 205 0.38 0.64 26.43
CA LYS A 205 0.29 0.86 24.98
C LYS A 205 1.19 2.03 24.55
N GLU A 206 1.17 3.13 25.28
CA GLU A 206 2.06 4.29 25.04
C GLU A 206 3.54 3.93 25.16
N SER A 207 3.92 3.10 26.14
CA SER A 207 5.28 2.58 26.28
C SER A 207 5.72 1.78 25.04
N TYR A 208 4.85 0.90 24.52
CA TYR A 208 5.13 0.18 23.27
C TYR A 208 5.18 1.08 22.04
N GLU A 209 4.35 2.13 21.98
CA GLU A 209 4.41 3.12 20.90
C GLU A 209 5.72 3.91 20.90
N ARG A 210 6.19 4.32 22.09
CA ARG A 210 7.48 4.98 22.25
C ARG A 210 8.61 4.06 21.79
N ARG A 211 8.66 2.81 22.29
CA ARG A 211 9.67 1.82 21.88
C ARG A 211 9.65 1.57 20.36
N ALA A 212 8.45 1.46 19.76
CA ALA A 212 8.33 1.24 18.32
C ALA A 212 8.83 2.43 17.49
N LYS A 213 8.65 3.67 17.98
CA LYS A 213 9.20 4.87 17.34
C LYS A 213 10.72 4.93 17.48
N GLU A 214 11.25 4.63 18.66
CA GLU A 214 12.69 4.59 18.93
C GLU A 214 13.39 3.53 18.07
N GLU A 215 12.92 2.28 18.09
CA GLU A 215 13.48 1.17 17.30
C GLU A 215 13.41 1.46 15.79
N LYS A 216 12.31 2.08 15.33
CA LYS A 216 12.22 2.53 13.94
C LYS A 216 13.28 3.58 13.63
N ALA A 217 13.41 4.62 14.47
CA ALA A 217 14.39 5.67 14.26
C ALA A 217 15.83 5.12 14.27
N ASP A 218 16.14 4.18 15.16
CA ASP A 218 17.43 3.48 15.19
C ASP A 218 17.67 2.67 13.91
N SER A 219 16.70 1.86 13.50
CA SER A 219 16.82 1.05 12.29
C SER A 219 16.89 1.89 11.00
N GLU A 220 16.26 3.07 10.96
CA GLU A 220 16.40 4.02 9.86
C GLU A 220 17.78 4.68 9.85
N ARG A 221 18.34 5.00 11.03
CA ARG A 221 19.73 5.47 11.14
C ARG A 221 20.73 4.42 10.67
N GLU A 222 20.55 3.16 11.10
CA GLU A 222 21.38 2.04 10.66
C GLU A 222 21.26 1.82 9.15
N TYR A 223 20.03 1.84 8.62
CA TYR A 223 19.79 1.74 7.18
C TYR A 223 20.49 2.85 6.41
N LYS A 224 20.39 4.11 6.86
CA LYS A 224 21.08 5.24 6.23
C LYS A 224 22.60 5.06 6.26
N ARG A 225 23.18 4.72 7.41
CA ARG A 225 24.62 4.43 7.53
C ARG A 225 25.06 3.30 6.60
N TRP A 226 24.25 2.25 6.50
CA TRP A 226 24.51 1.14 5.58
C TRP A 226 24.48 1.60 4.12
N VAL A 227 23.49 2.40 3.71
CA VAL A 227 23.41 2.95 2.35
C VAL A 227 24.59 3.87 2.05
N GLU A 228 24.93 4.77 2.97
CA GLU A 228 26.04 5.72 2.82
C GLU A 228 27.40 5.05 2.76
N GLY A 229 27.55 3.90 3.43
CA GLY A 229 28.76 3.06 3.39
C GLY A 229 28.93 2.25 2.10
N HIS A 230 27.90 2.17 1.24
CA HIS A 230 28.02 1.56 -0.08
C HIS A 230 28.19 2.62 -1.16
N GLY A 231 28.87 2.25 -2.26
CA GLY A 231 28.96 3.11 -3.44
C GLY A 231 27.59 3.35 -4.07
N ALA A 232 27.33 4.58 -4.55
CA ALA A 232 26.08 4.90 -5.24
C ALA A 232 25.85 3.99 -6.48
N GLU A 233 26.94 3.62 -7.17
CA GLU A 233 26.90 2.69 -8.30
C GLU A 233 26.52 1.27 -7.88
N ASP A 234 27.04 0.79 -6.75
CA ASP A 234 26.72 -0.54 -6.20
C ASP A 234 25.24 -0.63 -5.83
N ILE A 235 24.70 0.39 -5.16
CA ILE A 235 23.27 0.47 -4.84
C ILE A 235 22.43 0.52 -6.12
N ARG A 236 22.88 1.23 -7.17
CA ARG A 236 22.22 1.24 -8.48
C ARG A 236 22.20 -0.15 -9.12
N LYS A 237 23.34 -0.84 -9.18
CA LYS A 237 23.47 -2.21 -9.70
C LYS A 237 22.59 -3.19 -8.91
N ALA A 238 22.61 -3.08 -7.59
CA ALA A 238 21.76 -3.86 -6.70
C ALA A 238 20.27 -3.65 -6.97
N ASN A 239 19.84 -2.40 -7.17
CA ASN A 239 18.46 -2.08 -7.52
C ASN A 239 18.03 -2.64 -8.89
N VAL A 240 18.94 -2.63 -9.87
CA VAL A 240 18.70 -3.29 -11.16
C VAL A 240 18.52 -4.80 -10.97
N ALA A 241 19.40 -5.45 -10.22
CA ALA A 241 19.31 -6.89 -9.94
C ALA A 241 18.02 -7.24 -9.17
N ARG A 242 17.67 -6.47 -8.13
CA ARG A 242 16.41 -6.60 -7.37
C ARG A 242 15.18 -6.49 -8.28
N ALA A 243 15.18 -5.55 -9.22
CA ALA A 243 14.10 -5.39 -10.19
C ALA A 243 13.99 -6.61 -11.14
N GLN A 244 15.12 -7.16 -11.60
CA GLN A 244 15.14 -8.38 -12.41
C GLN A 244 14.60 -9.59 -11.64
N LEU A 245 15.05 -9.80 -10.40
CA LEU A 245 14.53 -10.87 -9.52
C LEU A 245 13.01 -10.76 -9.31
N ARG A 246 12.50 -9.53 -9.13
CA ARG A 246 11.05 -9.26 -9.04
C ARG A 246 10.31 -9.60 -10.33
N ARG A 247 10.90 -9.31 -11.48
CA ARG A 247 10.33 -9.61 -12.80
C ARG A 247 10.31 -11.11 -13.09
N LEU A 248 11.34 -11.84 -12.67
CA LEU A 248 11.41 -13.30 -12.76
C LEU A 248 10.40 -14.03 -11.87
N LYS A 249 9.88 -13.35 -10.82
CA LYS A 249 8.88 -13.90 -9.89
C LYS A 249 9.33 -15.19 -9.20
N ILE A 250 10.61 -15.26 -8.82
CA ILE A 250 11.15 -16.34 -8.00
C ILE A 250 10.47 -16.40 -6.63
N ARG A 251 10.60 -17.53 -5.93
CA ARG A 251 10.15 -17.63 -4.52
C ARG A 251 10.84 -16.56 -3.68
N GLY A 252 10.06 -15.79 -2.92
CA GLY A 252 10.57 -14.65 -2.16
C GLY A 252 10.86 -13.40 -3.00
N ALA A 253 10.48 -13.33 -4.28
CA ALA A 253 10.71 -12.15 -5.13
C ALA A 253 10.22 -10.82 -4.51
N LYS A 254 9.16 -10.87 -3.68
CA LYS A 254 8.59 -9.70 -3.02
C LYS A 254 9.54 -9.02 -2.02
N GLN A 255 10.55 -9.72 -1.50
CA GLN A 255 11.51 -9.17 -0.53
C GLN A 255 12.50 -8.20 -1.18
N TYR A 256 12.75 -8.34 -2.48
CA TYR A 256 13.69 -7.50 -3.24
C TYR A 256 13.07 -6.15 -3.62
N LYS A 257 12.53 -5.42 -2.64
CA LYS A 257 12.12 -4.01 -2.83
C LYS A 257 13.34 -3.14 -3.16
N PRO A 258 13.21 -2.10 -4.01
CA PRO A 258 14.32 -1.20 -4.28
C PRO A 258 14.86 -0.58 -2.99
N ILE A 259 16.18 -0.60 -2.83
CA ILE A 259 16.93 0.14 -1.82
C ILE A 259 16.72 1.63 -2.12
N GLN A 260 16.33 2.39 -1.12
CA GLN A 260 16.14 3.83 -1.22
C GLN A 260 17.48 4.50 -0.92
N ASP A 261 17.91 5.34 -1.85
CA ASP A 261 19.13 6.12 -1.73
C ASP A 261 18.78 7.58 -2.08
N GLU A 262 19.17 8.50 -1.21
CA GLU A 262 18.94 9.94 -1.39
C GLU A 262 19.84 10.52 -2.49
N ARG A 263 20.99 9.89 -2.77
CA ARG A 263 21.93 10.26 -3.84
C ARG A 263 21.45 9.83 -5.23
N ALA A 264 20.45 8.93 -5.30
CA ALA A 264 20.00 8.37 -6.55
C ALA A 264 19.31 9.42 -7.45
N LEU A 265 19.97 9.76 -8.56
CA LEU A 265 19.42 10.67 -9.57
C LEU A 265 18.07 10.21 -10.11
N LYS A 266 17.10 11.12 -10.13
CA LYS A 266 15.79 10.94 -10.75
C LYS A 266 15.87 11.23 -12.24
N LYS A 267 15.16 10.45 -13.04
CA LYS A 267 15.11 10.66 -14.49
C LYS A 267 14.32 11.93 -14.82
N PRO A 268 14.70 12.67 -15.87
CA PRO A 268 13.98 13.85 -16.31
C PRO A 268 12.57 13.47 -16.78
N ILE A 269 11.62 14.38 -16.56
CA ILE A 269 10.22 14.21 -16.93
C ILE A 269 10.10 14.43 -18.44
N SER A 270 9.57 13.47 -19.19
CA SER A 270 9.39 13.61 -20.64
C SER A 270 8.44 14.77 -20.98
N ALA A 271 8.59 15.37 -22.17
CA ALA A 271 7.76 16.45 -22.71
C ALA A 271 6.25 16.30 -22.41
N TYR A 272 5.65 15.15 -22.76
CA TYR A 272 4.22 14.89 -22.49
C TYR A 272 3.85 14.89 -21.00
N LEU A 273 4.71 14.36 -20.13
CA LEU A 273 4.46 14.35 -18.69
C LEU A 273 4.62 15.75 -18.08
N ARG A 274 5.49 16.59 -18.65
CA ARG A 274 5.64 18.00 -18.28
C ARG A 274 4.36 18.76 -18.63
N PHE A 275 3.85 18.62 -19.85
CA PHE A 275 2.54 19.15 -20.25
C PHE A 275 1.40 18.68 -19.33
N ASN A 276 1.33 17.38 -19.02
CA ASN A 276 0.31 16.88 -18.09
C ASN A 276 0.44 17.52 -16.71
N LYS A 277 1.66 17.63 -16.17
CA LYS A 277 1.90 18.23 -14.85
C LYS A 277 1.38 19.66 -14.79
N GLU A 278 1.68 20.47 -15.79
CA GLU A 278 1.20 21.86 -15.88
C GLU A 278 -0.33 21.92 -15.94
N ARG A 279 -0.95 21.02 -16.70
CA ARG A 279 -2.41 20.93 -16.82
C ARG A 279 -3.12 20.41 -15.57
N PHE A 280 -2.47 19.52 -14.81
CA PHE A 280 -2.94 19.09 -13.50
C PHE A 280 -2.82 20.22 -12.48
N GLN A 281 -1.77 21.05 -12.58
CA GLN A 281 -1.55 22.20 -11.70
C GLN A 281 -2.46 23.38 -12.01
N SER A 282 -2.83 23.60 -13.27
CA SER A 282 -3.74 24.68 -13.67
C SER A 282 -5.17 24.47 -13.18
N GLY A 283 -5.54 23.25 -12.76
CA GLY A 283 -6.86 22.96 -12.20
C GLY A 283 -8.02 23.14 -13.19
N GLN A 284 -7.72 23.35 -14.48
CA GLN A 284 -8.69 23.66 -15.52
C GLN A 284 -9.65 22.50 -15.82
N HIS A 285 -9.34 21.28 -15.36
CA HIS A 285 -10.10 20.06 -15.68
C HIS A 285 -10.74 19.47 -14.42
N ARG A 286 -12.08 19.48 -14.36
CA ARG A 286 -12.85 18.81 -13.32
C ARG A 286 -13.03 17.33 -13.69
N GLY A 287 -12.72 16.44 -12.75
CA GLY A 287 -12.90 15.00 -12.94
C GLY A 287 -11.88 14.16 -12.19
N SER A 288 -11.97 12.84 -12.32
CA SER A 288 -10.99 11.92 -11.74
C SER A 288 -9.65 11.99 -12.49
N VAL A 289 -8.53 11.73 -11.80
CA VAL A 289 -7.18 11.73 -12.42
C VAL A 289 -7.10 10.93 -13.74
N PRO A 290 -7.75 9.75 -13.88
CA PRO A 290 -7.75 9.02 -15.15
C PRO A 290 -8.50 9.71 -16.30
N GLU A 291 -9.54 10.49 -16.01
CA GLU A 291 -10.30 11.24 -17.01
C GLU A 291 -9.49 12.44 -17.50
N GLN A 292 -8.89 13.18 -16.57
CA GLN A 292 -8.00 14.29 -16.89
C GLN A 292 -6.79 13.85 -17.73
N ALA A 293 -6.23 12.67 -17.44
CA ALA A 293 -5.13 12.11 -18.24
C ALA A 293 -5.56 11.74 -19.67
N LYS A 294 -6.78 11.22 -19.85
CA LYS A 294 -7.32 10.92 -21.20
C LYS A 294 -7.51 12.19 -22.00
N GLU A 295 -8.06 13.22 -21.37
CA GLU A 295 -8.29 14.52 -22.01
C GLU A 295 -6.96 15.19 -22.38
N SER A 296 -6.01 15.20 -21.46
CA SER A 296 -4.65 15.68 -21.72
C SER A 296 -3.98 14.90 -22.86
N GLY A 297 -4.25 13.60 -22.98
CA GLY A 297 -3.77 12.78 -24.10
C GLY A 297 -4.42 13.09 -25.44
N ARG A 298 -5.66 13.60 -25.47
CA ARG A 298 -6.33 14.07 -26.70
C ARG A 298 -5.74 15.39 -27.14
N VAL A 299 -5.70 16.37 -26.24
CA VAL A 299 -5.15 17.69 -26.54
C VAL A 299 -3.67 17.62 -26.90
N TRP A 300 -2.86 16.77 -26.26
CA TRP A 300 -1.47 16.60 -26.68
C TRP A 300 -1.33 16.12 -28.14
N LYS A 301 -2.29 15.34 -28.65
CA LYS A 301 -2.27 14.92 -30.05
C LYS A 301 -2.67 16.05 -30.99
N GLU A 302 -3.64 16.86 -30.58
CA GLU A 302 -4.16 18.02 -31.31
C GLU A 302 -3.20 19.23 -31.27
N LEU A 303 -2.33 19.30 -30.25
CA LEU A 303 -1.36 20.37 -30.06
C LEU A 303 -0.41 20.47 -31.27
N GLY A 304 -0.13 21.69 -31.73
CA GLY A 304 0.75 21.91 -32.88
C GLY A 304 2.20 21.52 -32.58
N ASP A 305 2.99 21.24 -33.62
CA ASP A 305 4.40 20.89 -33.46
C ASP A 305 5.22 22.03 -32.85
N HIS A 306 4.80 23.28 -33.07
CA HIS A 306 5.40 24.47 -32.46
C HIS A 306 5.30 24.45 -30.93
N GLU A 307 4.10 24.28 -30.37
CA GLU A 307 3.91 24.26 -28.91
C GLU A 307 4.54 23.02 -28.28
N LYS A 308 4.55 21.89 -29.00
CA LYS A 308 5.27 20.68 -28.55
C LYS A 308 6.79 20.90 -28.47
N LYS A 309 7.35 21.73 -29.37
CA LYS A 309 8.79 22.00 -29.46
C LYS A 309 9.34 22.53 -28.12
N ASP A 310 8.64 23.46 -27.48
CA ASP A 310 9.05 24.02 -26.19
C ASP A 310 9.18 22.94 -25.10
N TYR A 311 8.24 21.99 -25.07
CA TYR A 311 8.30 20.86 -24.13
C TYR A 311 9.42 19.87 -24.45
N TYR A 312 9.74 19.68 -25.74
CA TYR A 312 10.86 18.83 -26.15
C TYR A 312 12.20 19.48 -25.82
N GLU A 313 12.38 20.77 -26.10
CA GLU A 313 13.60 21.51 -25.76
C GLU A 313 13.82 21.53 -24.25
N ALA A 314 12.77 21.79 -23.45
CA ALA A 314 12.86 21.71 -22.00
C ALA A 314 13.24 20.31 -21.51
N TYR A 315 12.73 19.26 -22.16
CA TYR A 315 13.11 17.87 -21.85
C TYR A 315 14.57 17.58 -22.22
N GLU A 316 15.05 18.05 -23.36
CA GLU A 316 16.43 17.88 -23.82
C GLU A 316 17.41 18.59 -22.89
N LYS A 317 17.08 19.80 -22.44
CA LYS A 317 17.88 20.54 -21.44
C LYS A 317 17.99 19.76 -20.13
N ASP A 318 16.86 19.28 -19.59
CA ASP A 318 16.86 18.47 -18.36
C ASP A 318 17.62 17.14 -18.56
N LEU A 319 17.53 16.55 -19.75
CA LEU A 319 18.23 15.30 -20.08
C LEU A 319 19.74 15.52 -20.18
N ALA A 320 20.18 16.63 -20.76
CA ALA A 320 21.59 17.00 -20.80
C ALA A 320 22.14 17.22 -19.38
N ALA A 321 21.41 17.94 -18.52
CA ALA A 321 21.78 18.11 -17.11
C ALA A 321 21.86 16.76 -16.38
N TYR A 322 20.84 15.91 -16.53
CA TYR A 322 20.81 14.57 -15.95
C TYR A 322 22.01 13.73 -16.39
N ASN A 323 22.37 13.75 -17.67
CA ASN A 323 23.49 12.96 -18.17
C ASN A 323 24.83 13.41 -17.57
N ARG A 324 25.03 14.74 -17.43
CA ARG A 324 26.23 15.29 -16.78
C ARG A 324 26.33 14.90 -15.31
N GLU A 325 25.26 15.08 -14.55
CA GLU A 325 25.21 14.67 -13.14
C GLU A 325 25.36 13.15 -12.98
N TYR A 326 24.80 12.37 -13.91
CA TYR A 326 24.90 10.92 -13.92
C TYR A 326 26.34 10.45 -14.12
N GLU A 327 27.03 11.03 -15.09
CA GLU A 327 28.43 10.73 -15.36
C GLU A 327 29.31 11.14 -14.18
N ALA A 328 29.05 12.30 -13.57
CA ALA A 328 29.75 12.75 -12.37
C ALA A 328 29.54 11.81 -11.16
N LEU A 329 28.32 11.31 -10.94
CA LEU A 329 28.03 10.45 -9.78
C LEU A 329 28.46 8.99 -9.97
N TYR A 330 28.30 8.44 -11.18
CA TYR A 330 28.50 7.01 -11.44
C TYR A 330 29.77 6.69 -12.25
N GLY A 331 30.49 7.70 -12.74
CA GLY A 331 31.74 7.53 -13.49
C GLY A 331 31.57 6.92 -14.89
N HIS A 332 30.34 6.84 -15.39
CA HIS A 332 30.05 6.30 -16.72
C HIS A 332 28.80 6.97 -17.33
N PRO A 333 28.66 7.03 -18.66
CA PRO A 333 27.51 7.67 -19.29
C PRO A 333 26.21 6.91 -18.97
N ALA A 334 25.10 7.65 -18.96
CA ALA A 334 23.78 7.06 -18.74
C ALA A 334 23.42 6.05 -19.84
N PRO A 335 22.83 4.88 -19.48
CA PRO A 335 22.46 3.88 -20.48
C PRO A 335 21.39 4.43 -21.41
N LYS A 336 21.75 4.67 -22.68
CA LYS A 336 20.82 5.04 -23.75
C LYS A 336 19.89 3.86 -24.00
N LYS A 337 18.58 4.10 -24.06
CA LYS A 337 17.66 3.06 -24.54
C LYS A 337 18.02 2.82 -26.00
N ALA A 338 18.38 1.59 -26.35
CA ALA A 338 18.50 1.19 -27.75
C ALA A 338 17.20 1.61 -28.45
N ALA A 339 17.31 2.43 -29.49
CA ALA A 339 16.17 2.81 -30.31
C ALA A 339 15.53 1.50 -30.78
N THR A 340 14.32 1.22 -30.32
CA THR A 340 13.53 0.14 -30.90
C THR A 340 13.24 0.58 -32.32
N THR A 341 14.04 0.10 -33.27
CA THR A 341 13.75 0.22 -34.69
C THR A 341 12.31 -0.22 -34.89
N PRO A 342 11.42 0.65 -35.41
CA PRO A 342 10.06 0.24 -35.69
C PRO A 342 10.16 -0.93 -36.67
N LYS A 343 9.58 -2.08 -36.29
CA LYS A 343 9.39 -3.19 -37.22
C LYS A 343 8.69 -2.61 -38.44
N ALA A 344 9.38 -2.61 -39.58
CA ALA A 344 8.77 -2.28 -40.86
C ALA A 344 7.47 -3.09 -40.95
N LYS A 345 6.34 -2.38 -41.10
CA LYS A 345 5.08 -3.02 -41.43
C LYS A 345 5.30 -3.60 -42.83
N THR A 346 5.57 -4.89 -42.91
CA THR A 346 5.43 -5.64 -44.15
C THR A 346 3.95 -5.62 -44.51
N THR A 347 3.57 -4.69 -45.38
CA THR A 347 2.36 -4.75 -46.18
C THR A 347 2.54 -5.94 -47.12
N THR A 348 1.68 -6.94 -46.98
CA THR A 348 1.45 -8.00 -47.96
C THR A 348 0.00 -7.91 -48.38
#